data_AF-A0A453G7X8-F1
#
_entry.id   AF-A0A453G7X8-F1
#
_cell.length_a   1.000
_cell.length_b   1.000
_cell.length_c   1.000
_cell.angle_alpha   90.00
_cell.angle_beta   90.00
_cell.angle_gamma   90.00
#
_symmetry.space_group_name_H-M   'P 1'
#
loop_
_entity.id
_entity.type
_entity.pdbx_description
1 polymer ?
#
loop_
_entity_poly.entity_id
_entity_poly.type
_entity_poly.pdbx_seq_one_letter_code
_entity_poly.pdbx_strand_id
1 'polypeptide(L)'
;SSNESASKARREGPLMTEMELLSDCPVHTSVPDKYVLPPEKRPSLLDDEPSSDVAIPVIDLHGAAVSDDCRRQLVAAKIIKASKEFGIFQVVNHGVAEVVVQGFREAAAGFFAMPAEEKLPYLSDDQSKHFRVSSSTPYDRNGDRYWLDYLKINCHPVTDEHVREWPNKPESFRSSLAEYSATVHELAQTLLRLIAEGLGLDDGFFAGDLSGGSTQMNVNYYPSCPDPSLTLGLLPHCDRHLLTVLSQGDVAGLQARHGGRWLLVRPVPGAFVVNLGHQMEIITNGLLASVEHRAVTNTDAARLSVVTLIMPKMECRIGPAPEMVNEATGPAKFREFEFSEFMKAYSAAAASREDVLYYFRIHQ
;
A
#
# COMPACT_ATOMS: atom_id res chain seq x y z
N SER A 1 -39.96 2.32 -54.00
CA SER A 1 -39.49 3.56 -53.34
C SER A 1 -40.66 4.08 -52.53
N SER A 2 -40.53 4.48 -51.27
CA SER A 2 -39.53 5.40 -50.72
C SER A 2 -39.49 5.28 -49.19
N ASN A 3 -38.26 5.37 -48.68
CA ASN A 3 -37.79 5.38 -47.29
C ASN A 3 -38.73 6.02 -46.24
N GLU A 4 -39.03 5.26 -45.19
CA GLU A 4 -39.28 5.80 -43.85
C GLU A 4 -37.95 5.91 -43.10
N SER A 5 -37.52 7.15 -42.83
CA SER A 5 -36.37 7.47 -42.00
C SER A 5 -36.76 7.42 -40.53
N ALA A 6 -36.47 6.32 -39.85
CA ALA A 6 -36.52 6.25 -38.39
C ALA A 6 -35.30 6.98 -37.81
N SER A 7 -35.51 8.18 -37.25
CA SER A 7 -34.51 8.90 -36.46
C SER A 7 -34.22 8.13 -35.18
N LYS A 8 -33.08 7.43 -35.15
CA LYS A 8 -32.57 6.76 -33.96
C LYS A 8 -32.04 7.84 -33.01
N ALA A 9 -32.85 8.23 -32.03
CA ALA A 9 -32.41 9.06 -30.93
C ALA A 9 -31.22 8.35 -30.25
N ARG A 10 -30.03 8.95 -30.37
CA ARG A 10 -28.87 8.57 -29.58
C ARG A 10 -29.24 8.85 -28.12
N ARG A 11 -29.45 7.79 -27.35
CA ARG A 11 -29.35 7.89 -25.89
C ARG A 11 -27.90 8.23 -25.60
N GLU A 12 -27.64 9.49 -25.33
CA GLU A 12 -26.43 9.91 -24.63
C GLU A 12 -26.38 9.08 -23.34
N GLY A 13 -25.32 8.28 -23.20
CA GLY A 13 -25.00 7.64 -21.93
C GLY A 13 -24.75 8.72 -20.87
N PRO A 14 -24.81 8.38 -19.58
CA PRO A 14 -24.53 9.33 -18.53
C PRO A 14 -23.15 9.97 -18.81
N LEU A 15 -23.12 11.31 -18.87
CA LEU A 15 -21.87 12.08 -18.87
C LEU A 15 -20.99 11.49 -17.77
N MET A 16 -19.80 11.00 -18.14
CA MET A 16 -18.75 10.76 -17.16
C MET A 16 -18.66 12.03 -16.33
N THR A 17 -18.99 11.93 -15.05
CA THR A 17 -18.68 12.99 -14.11
C THR A 17 -17.18 13.18 -14.24
N GLU A 18 -16.72 14.33 -14.74
CA GLU A 18 -15.31 14.60 -14.95
C GLU A 18 -14.59 14.33 -13.62
N MET A 19 -13.74 13.31 -13.60
CA MET A 19 -12.99 12.92 -12.42
C MET A 19 -11.98 14.03 -12.15
N GLU A 20 -12.32 14.94 -11.24
CA GLU A 20 -11.42 16.02 -10.82
C GLU A 20 -10.41 15.49 -9.81
N LEU A 21 -9.12 15.67 -10.09
CA LEU A 21 -8.04 15.37 -9.17
C LEU A 21 -7.87 16.53 -8.18
N LEU A 22 -7.60 16.23 -6.92
CA LEU A 22 -7.28 17.25 -5.92
C LEU A 22 -5.99 18.02 -6.27
N SER A 23 -5.08 17.37 -6.98
CA SER A 23 -3.80 17.89 -7.48
C SER A 23 -3.94 18.87 -8.65
N ASP A 24 -5.10 18.93 -9.31
CA ASP A 24 -5.36 19.94 -10.35
C ASP A 24 -5.62 21.34 -9.74
N CYS A 25 -5.93 21.40 -8.44
CA CYS A 25 -6.13 22.64 -7.71
C CYS A 25 -4.92 22.90 -6.77
N PRO A 26 -4.16 24.00 -6.98
CA PRO A 26 -2.96 24.26 -6.19
C PRO A 26 -3.26 24.69 -4.74
N VAL A 27 -4.45 25.22 -4.47
CA VAL A 27 -4.85 25.72 -3.14
C VAL A 27 -6.31 25.41 -2.87
N HIS A 28 -6.58 24.71 -1.77
CA HIS A 28 -7.93 24.43 -1.28
C HIS A 28 -8.25 25.36 -0.10
N THR A 29 -9.29 26.19 -0.20
CA THR A 29 -9.66 27.16 0.87
C THR A 29 -10.54 26.55 1.97
N SER A 30 -11.22 25.44 1.67
CA SER A 30 -12.06 24.69 2.61
C SER A 30 -12.11 23.23 2.18
N VAL A 31 -12.39 22.32 3.11
CA VAL A 31 -12.64 20.90 2.78
C VAL A 31 -14.05 20.78 2.20
N PRO A 32 -14.24 20.37 0.93
CA PRO A 32 -15.57 20.18 0.37
C PRO A 32 -16.33 19.06 1.10
N ASP A 33 -17.66 19.20 1.24
CA ASP A 33 -18.52 18.27 1.99
C ASP A 33 -18.32 16.79 1.63
N LYS A 34 -18.03 16.49 0.36
CA LYS A 34 -17.76 15.12 -0.12
C LYS A 34 -16.53 14.45 0.52
N TYR A 35 -15.61 15.22 1.11
CA TYR A 35 -14.43 14.73 1.82
C TYR A 35 -14.56 14.85 3.35
N VAL A 36 -15.64 15.44 3.85
CA VAL A 36 -15.89 15.59 5.29
C VAL A 36 -16.39 14.26 5.83
N LEU A 37 -15.58 13.64 6.67
CA LEU A 37 -15.91 12.36 7.28
C LEU A 37 -16.99 12.52 8.37
N PRO A 38 -17.81 11.48 8.62
CA PRO A 38 -18.63 11.38 9.80
C PRO A 38 -17.81 11.57 11.10
N PRO A 39 -18.35 12.20 12.16
CA PRO A 39 -17.61 12.50 13.39
C PRO A 39 -16.82 11.32 13.98
N GLU A 40 -17.38 10.11 13.91
CA GLU A 40 -16.78 8.87 14.40
C GLU A 40 -15.61 8.35 13.56
N LYS A 41 -15.49 8.79 12.30
CA LYS A 41 -14.40 8.43 11.37
C LYS A 41 -13.32 9.49 11.27
N ARG A 42 -13.58 10.71 11.78
CA ARG A 42 -12.61 11.81 11.77
C ARG A 42 -11.36 11.41 12.56
N PRO A 43 -10.17 11.88 12.15
CA PRO A 43 -9.00 11.73 13.00
C PRO A 43 -9.29 12.41 14.33
N SER A 44 -9.26 11.65 15.43
CA SER A 44 -9.13 12.26 16.75
C SER A 44 -7.93 13.20 16.68
N LEU A 45 -8.12 14.47 17.04
CA LEU A 45 -7.00 15.37 17.29
C LEU A 45 -6.17 14.66 18.35
N LEU A 46 -5.06 14.04 17.93
CA LEU A 46 -4.11 13.52 18.89
C LEU A 46 -3.61 14.76 19.61
N ASP A 47 -3.66 14.74 20.95
CA ASP A 47 -2.85 15.69 21.70
C ASP A 47 -1.42 15.53 21.15
N ASP A 48 -0.86 16.61 20.60
CA ASP A 48 0.53 16.70 20.11
C ASP A 48 1.56 16.43 21.23
N GLU A 49 1.10 16.06 22.43
CA GLU A 49 1.91 15.62 23.54
C GLU A 49 2.77 14.41 23.11
N PRO A 50 4.11 14.55 23.11
CA PRO A 50 5.04 13.46 22.89
C PRO A 50 5.04 12.56 24.13
N SER A 51 3.95 11.84 24.38
CA SER A 51 3.78 11.04 25.60
C SER A 51 3.75 9.54 25.37
N SER A 52 4.14 9.05 24.19
CA SER A 52 4.47 7.63 24.05
C SER A 52 5.97 7.47 23.94
N ASP A 53 6.59 6.87 24.96
CA ASP A 53 7.94 6.26 24.93
C ASP A 53 8.08 5.17 23.85
N VAL A 54 7.03 4.93 23.06
CA VAL A 54 6.90 3.88 22.07
C VAL A 54 7.07 4.50 20.68
N ALA A 55 8.19 4.17 20.03
CA ALA A 55 8.48 4.54 18.65
C ALA A 55 8.50 3.30 17.75
N ILE A 56 8.09 3.47 16.49
CA ILE A 56 8.20 2.39 15.49
C ILE A 56 9.67 2.00 15.33
N PRO A 57 10.02 0.69 15.44
CA PRO A 57 11.41 0.24 15.37
C PRO A 57 12.08 0.61 14.05
N VAL A 58 13.35 1.03 14.13
CA VAL A 58 14.22 1.24 12.97
C VAL A 58 15.28 0.13 12.95
N ILE A 59 15.36 -0.60 11.84
CA ILE A 59 16.21 -1.77 11.67
C ILE A 59 17.28 -1.48 10.62
N ASP A 60 18.53 -1.58 11.03
CA ASP A 60 19.68 -1.43 10.15
C ASP A 60 19.98 -2.76 9.43
N LEU A 61 19.82 -2.77 8.10
CA LEU A 61 20.09 -3.91 7.22
C LEU A 61 21.55 -4.01 6.74
N HIS A 62 22.42 -3.10 7.17
CA HIS A 62 23.83 -3.15 6.80
C HIS A 62 24.46 -4.50 7.17
N GLY A 63 25.05 -5.16 6.17
CA GLY A 63 25.69 -6.47 6.30
C GLY A 63 24.72 -7.66 6.36
N ALA A 64 23.40 -7.45 6.37
CA ALA A 64 22.42 -8.53 6.43
C ALA A 64 22.37 -9.37 5.14
N ALA A 65 22.68 -8.76 4.00
CA ALA A 65 22.76 -9.42 2.71
C ALA A 65 24.16 -10.04 2.43
N VAL A 66 25.14 -9.79 3.30
CA VAL A 66 26.49 -10.36 3.19
C VAL A 66 26.49 -11.73 3.90
N SER A 67 27.35 -12.65 3.50
CA SER A 67 27.51 -14.00 4.09
C SER A 67 27.98 -14.02 5.56
N ASP A 68 27.73 -12.96 6.33
CA ASP A 68 27.90 -12.93 7.79
C ASP A 68 26.63 -13.50 8.45
N ASP A 69 26.66 -14.80 8.72
CA ASP A 69 25.53 -15.52 9.32
C ASP A 69 25.10 -14.92 10.67
N CYS A 70 26.04 -14.42 11.48
CA CYS A 70 25.71 -13.86 12.80
C CYS A 70 24.94 -12.54 12.66
N ARG A 71 25.39 -11.64 11.79
CA ARG A 71 24.71 -10.36 11.56
C ARG A 71 23.35 -10.57 10.93
N ARG A 72 23.23 -11.49 9.97
CA ARG A 72 21.97 -11.83 9.30
C ARG A 72 20.93 -12.35 10.29
N GLN A 73 21.29 -13.32 11.13
CA GLN A 73 20.42 -13.86 12.19
C GLN A 73 19.97 -12.79 13.18
N LEU A 74 20.87 -11.88 13.57
CA LEU A 74 20.52 -10.76 14.46
C LEU A 74 19.49 -9.82 13.80
N VAL A 75 19.63 -9.52 12.50
CA VAL A 75 18.66 -8.71 11.77
C VAL A 75 17.32 -9.42 11.64
N ALA A 76 17.32 -10.71 11.27
CA ALA A 76 16.12 -11.53 11.20
C ALA A 76 15.37 -11.53 12.55
N ALA A 77 16.07 -11.74 13.67
CA ALA A 77 15.48 -11.69 15.00
C ALA A 77 14.88 -10.31 15.35
N LYS A 78 15.54 -9.21 14.96
CA LYS A 78 15.00 -7.85 15.13
C LYS A 78 13.73 -7.62 14.31
N ILE A 79 13.71 -8.11 13.06
CA ILE A 79 12.54 -8.03 12.18
C ILE A 79 11.36 -8.78 12.80
N ILE A 80 11.59 -10.01 13.28
CA ILE A 80 10.53 -10.81 13.90
C ILE A 80 10.03 -10.17 15.19
N LYS A 81 10.92 -9.64 16.03
CA LYS A 81 10.52 -8.92 17.23
C LYS A 81 9.63 -7.72 16.89
N ALA A 82 10.07 -6.86 15.97
CA ALA A 82 9.30 -5.69 15.55
C ALA A 82 7.96 -6.07 14.89
N SER A 83 7.96 -7.13 14.08
CA SER A 83 6.77 -7.66 13.42
C SER A 83 5.74 -8.21 14.41
N LYS A 84 6.17 -8.91 15.46
CA LYS A 84 5.28 -9.42 16.52
C LYS A 84 4.67 -8.31 17.37
N GLU A 85 5.46 -7.28 17.66
CA GLU A 85 5.05 -6.20 18.57
C GLU A 85 4.22 -5.13 17.85
N PHE A 86 4.63 -4.75 16.63
CA PHE A 86 4.06 -3.61 15.90
C PHE A 86 3.38 -4.00 14.58
N GLY A 87 3.77 -5.11 13.94
CA GLY A 87 3.36 -5.43 12.56
C GLY A 87 3.89 -4.45 11.49
N ILE A 88 4.71 -3.49 11.90
CA ILE A 88 5.32 -2.44 11.08
C ILE A 88 6.66 -2.01 11.66
N PHE A 89 7.63 -1.69 10.81
CA PHE A 89 8.95 -1.21 11.18
C PHE A 89 9.55 -0.36 10.05
N GLN A 90 10.65 0.33 10.32
CA GLN A 90 11.44 1.03 9.32
C GLN A 90 12.75 0.31 9.08
N VAL A 91 13.28 0.39 7.86
CA VAL A 91 14.59 -0.16 7.50
C VAL A 91 15.50 0.92 6.92
N VAL A 92 16.78 0.89 7.32
CA VAL A 92 17.85 1.76 6.82
C VAL A 92 19.02 0.92 6.33
N ASN A 93 19.93 1.53 5.56
CA ASN A 93 21.08 0.84 4.94
C ASN A 93 20.66 -0.41 4.15
N HIS A 94 19.53 -0.31 3.46
CA HIS A 94 18.84 -1.40 2.76
C HIS A 94 19.41 -1.71 1.36
N GLY A 95 20.44 -1.00 0.91
CA GLY A 95 21.14 -1.25 -0.37
C GLY A 95 20.52 -0.58 -1.60
N VAL A 96 19.25 -0.17 -1.56
CA VAL A 96 18.65 0.70 -2.59
C VAL A 96 19.33 2.08 -2.56
N ALA A 97 19.85 2.53 -3.71
CA ALA A 97 20.52 3.82 -3.82
C ALA A 97 19.52 4.99 -3.72
N GLU A 98 19.88 6.03 -2.97
CA GLU A 98 19.01 7.20 -2.75
C GLU A 98 18.59 7.88 -4.05
N VAL A 99 19.49 7.94 -5.04
CA VAL A 99 19.20 8.52 -6.37
C VAL A 99 18.05 7.79 -7.09
N VAL A 100 17.88 6.48 -6.87
CA VAL A 100 16.79 5.69 -7.47
C VAL A 100 15.47 6.05 -6.81
N VAL A 101 15.46 6.15 -5.47
CA VAL A 101 14.26 6.53 -4.70
C VAL A 101 13.83 7.95 -5.04
N GLN A 102 14.77 8.89 -5.01
CA GLN A 102 14.51 10.29 -5.27
C GLN A 102 14.13 10.53 -6.74
N GLY A 103 14.83 9.90 -7.69
CA GLY A 103 14.52 10.05 -9.11
C GLY A 103 13.09 9.63 -9.46
N PHE A 104 12.60 8.52 -8.90
CA PHE A 104 11.21 8.12 -9.12
C PHE A 104 10.20 9.02 -8.38
N ARG A 105 10.49 9.44 -7.13
CA ARG A 105 9.63 10.39 -6.40
C ARG A 105 9.48 11.71 -7.16
N GLU A 106 10.57 12.24 -7.71
CA GLU A 106 10.56 13.46 -8.52
C GLU A 106 9.78 13.28 -9.82
N ALA A 107 9.97 12.16 -10.53
CA ALA A 107 9.19 11.88 -11.73
C ALA A 107 7.69 11.75 -11.42
N ALA A 108 7.33 11.13 -10.31
CA ALA A 108 5.94 10.99 -9.90
C ALA A 108 5.32 12.31 -9.43
N ALA A 109 6.07 13.13 -8.69
CA ALA A 109 5.66 14.50 -8.36
C ALA A 109 5.47 15.35 -9.63
N GLY A 110 6.39 15.23 -10.59
CA GLY A 110 6.30 15.86 -11.90
C GLY A 110 5.06 15.44 -12.67
N PHE A 111 4.68 14.16 -12.59
CA PHE A 111 3.42 13.67 -13.17
C PHE A 111 2.20 14.37 -12.55
N PHE A 112 2.09 14.45 -11.22
CA PHE A 112 0.96 15.13 -10.56
C PHE A 112 0.91 16.64 -10.86
N ALA A 113 2.06 17.26 -11.07
CA ALA A 113 2.18 18.67 -11.43
C ALA A 113 1.88 18.99 -12.91
N MET A 114 1.68 17.99 -13.76
CA MET A 114 1.29 18.21 -15.16
C MET A 114 -0.11 18.85 -15.27
N PRO A 115 -0.39 19.57 -16.37
CA PRO A 115 -1.74 20.06 -16.67
C PRO A 115 -2.77 18.93 -16.68
N ALA A 116 -4.01 19.23 -16.27
CA ALA A 116 -5.09 18.26 -16.20
C ALA A 116 -5.34 17.56 -17.55
N GLU A 117 -5.18 18.28 -18.66
CA GLU A 117 -5.36 17.76 -20.01
C GLU A 117 -4.35 16.66 -20.36
N GLU A 118 -3.14 16.73 -19.80
CA GLU A 118 -2.09 15.73 -20.00
C GLU A 118 -2.31 14.48 -19.13
N LYS A 119 -2.99 14.64 -17.98
CA LYS A 119 -3.35 13.53 -17.08
C LYS A 119 -4.64 12.82 -17.51
N LEU A 120 -5.51 13.50 -18.24
CA LEU A 120 -6.83 13.02 -18.70
C LEU A 120 -6.82 11.61 -19.32
N PRO A 121 -5.86 11.23 -20.20
CA PRO A 121 -5.84 9.89 -20.80
C PRO A 121 -5.66 8.75 -19.79
N TYR A 122 -5.13 9.05 -18.61
CA TYR A 122 -4.83 8.07 -17.57
C TYR A 122 -5.91 7.99 -16.48
N LEU A 123 -6.87 8.92 -16.46
CA LEU A 123 -7.97 8.90 -15.48
C LEU A 123 -8.85 7.65 -15.70
N SER A 124 -8.97 6.81 -14.67
CA SER A 124 -9.78 5.60 -14.77
C SER A 124 -10.01 4.91 -13.43
N ASP A 125 -11.23 4.42 -13.21
CA ASP A 125 -11.54 3.46 -12.14
C ASP A 125 -11.49 2.00 -12.59
N ASP A 126 -11.20 1.76 -13.88
CA ASP A 126 -11.05 0.41 -14.43
C ASP A 126 -9.84 -0.29 -13.82
N GLN A 127 -10.10 -1.26 -12.95
CA GLN A 127 -9.06 -2.00 -12.23
C GLN A 127 -8.25 -2.95 -13.13
N SER A 128 -8.68 -3.19 -14.38
CA SER A 128 -7.94 -4.02 -15.33
C SER A 128 -6.74 -3.31 -15.97
N LYS A 129 -6.72 -1.97 -15.99
CA LYS A 129 -5.61 -1.19 -16.55
C LYS A 129 -4.34 -1.34 -15.73
N HIS A 130 -3.19 -1.49 -16.40
CA HIS A 130 -1.88 -1.59 -15.75
C HIS A 130 -1.36 -0.24 -15.24
N PHE A 131 -1.79 0.85 -15.86
CA PHE A 131 -1.58 2.20 -15.35
C PHE A 131 -2.89 2.98 -15.33
N ARG A 132 -3.20 3.59 -14.19
CA ARG A 132 -4.33 4.52 -14.08
C ARG A 132 -4.13 5.52 -12.95
N VAL A 133 -4.84 6.62 -13.07
CA VAL A 133 -4.94 7.69 -12.08
C VAL A 133 -6.37 7.78 -11.62
N SER A 134 -6.57 7.94 -10.32
CA SER A 134 -7.89 8.22 -9.76
C SER A 134 -7.75 8.98 -8.44
N SER A 135 -8.88 9.44 -7.92
CA SER A 135 -8.96 10.18 -6.67
C SER A 135 -9.82 9.42 -5.66
N SER A 136 -9.41 9.43 -4.39
CA SER A 136 -10.04 8.75 -3.27
C SER A 136 -9.96 7.21 -3.32
N THR A 137 -11.05 6.53 -3.66
CA THR A 137 -11.14 5.06 -3.63
C THR A 137 -12.38 4.62 -4.40
N PRO A 138 -12.34 3.44 -5.05
CA PRO A 138 -13.53 2.79 -5.60
C PRO A 138 -14.25 1.88 -4.59
N TYR A 139 -13.68 1.65 -3.40
CA TYR A 139 -14.15 0.60 -2.48
C TYR A 139 -15.19 1.06 -1.46
N ASP A 140 -15.50 2.35 -1.38
CA ASP A 140 -16.46 2.81 -0.37
C ASP A 140 -17.91 2.73 -0.88
N ARG A 141 -18.74 2.07 -0.08
CA ARG A 141 -20.19 1.93 -0.30
C ARG A 141 -20.99 3.09 0.31
N ASN A 142 -20.39 3.86 1.20
CA ASN A 142 -21.07 4.92 1.97
C ASN A 142 -20.91 6.32 1.34
N GLY A 143 -20.06 6.47 0.33
CA GLY A 143 -19.84 7.74 -0.37
C GLY A 143 -18.78 8.65 0.28
N ASP A 144 -18.09 8.19 1.32
CA ASP A 144 -16.95 8.86 1.94
C ASP A 144 -15.80 8.95 0.93
N ARG A 145 -15.32 10.17 0.66
CA ARG A 145 -14.13 10.40 -0.16
C ARG A 145 -12.93 10.76 0.69
N TYR A 146 -11.76 10.35 0.23
CA TYR A 146 -10.48 10.55 0.89
C TYR A 146 -9.73 11.69 0.22
N TRP A 147 -8.95 12.43 1.00
CA TRP A 147 -8.12 13.53 0.52
C TRP A 147 -6.84 13.01 -0.15
N LEU A 148 -7.00 12.34 -1.28
CA LEU A 148 -5.95 11.57 -1.95
C LEU A 148 -6.19 11.52 -3.46
N ASP A 149 -5.16 11.82 -4.24
CA ASP A 149 -5.03 11.32 -5.61
C ASP A 149 -3.98 10.23 -5.66
N TYR A 150 -4.15 9.24 -6.52
CA TYR A 150 -3.18 8.17 -6.64
C TYR A 150 -2.92 7.72 -8.07
N LEU A 151 -1.71 7.21 -8.29
CA LEU A 151 -1.36 6.37 -9.44
C LEU A 151 -1.45 4.90 -9.01
N LYS A 152 -2.10 4.05 -9.79
CA LYS A 152 -2.06 2.59 -9.65
C LYS A 152 -1.25 2.03 -10.80
N ILE A 153 -0.22 1.27 -10.47
CA ILE A 153 0.79 0.83 -11.43
C ILE A 153 1.08 -0.66 -11.24
N ASN A 154 0.92 -1.47 -12.28
CA ASN A 154 1.54 -2.79 -12.34
C ASN A 154 2.98 -2.59 -12.83
N CYS A 155 3.94 -2.92 -11.97
CA CYS A 155 5.31 -2.41 -12.12
C CYS A 155 6.39 -3.50 -12.17
N HIS A 156 6.13 -4.70 -11.64
CA HIS A 156 7.08 -5.82 -11.69
C HIS A 156 6.36 -7.16 -11.97
N PRO A 157 6.90 -8.04 -12.84
CA PRO A 157 8.10 -7.84 -13.65
C PRO A 157 7.95 -6.70 -14.66
N VAL A 158 9.04 -6.00 -14.97
CA VAL A 158 9.03 -4.95 -15.99
C VAL A 158 8.95 -5.63 -17.36
N THR A 159 7.85 -5.41 -18.07
CA THR A 159 7.61 -5.98 -19.41
C THR A 159 7.33 -4.87 -20.42
N ASP A 160 7.54 -5.14 -21.71
CA ASP A 160 7.24 -4.18 -22.78
C ASP A 160 5.76 -3.79 -22.84
N GLU A 161 4.86 -4.66 -22.36
CA GLU A 161 3.44 -4.35 -22.21
C GLU A 161 3.21 -3.29 -21.12
N HIS A 162 3.76 -3.49 -19.92
CA HIS A 162 3.67 -2.51 -18.84
C HIS A 162 4.23 -1.15 -19.27
N VAL A 163 5.44 -1.14 -19.86
CA VAL A 163 6.14 0.09 -20.26
C VAL A 163 5.36 0.89 -21.32
N ARG A 164 4.62 0.21 -22.21
CA ARG A 164 3.80 0.86 -23.23
C ARG A 164 2.60 1.61 -22.63
N GLU A 165 2.03 1.10 -21.54
CA GLU A 165 0.89 1.73 -20.85
C GLU A 165 1.31 2.86 -19.90
N TRP A 166 2.54 2.85 -19.40
CA TRP A 166 3.04 3.90 -18.52
C TRP A 166 3.12 5.26 -19.22
N PRO A 167 2.98 6.37 -18.50
CA PRO A 167 3.07 7.69 -19.10
C PRO A 167 4.47 7.96 -19.64
N ASN A 168 4.56 8.62 -20.78
CA ASN A 168 5.83 9.06 -21.37
C ASN A 168 6.26 10.44 -20.84
N LYS A 169 5.44 11.07 -19.99
CA LYS A 169 5.71 12.33 -19.32
C LYS A 169 5.57 12.18 -17.79
N PRO A 170 6.43 12.82 -17.01
CA PRO A 170 7.69 13.45 -17.44
C PRO A 170 8.62 12.44 -18.13
N GLU A 171 9.57 12.92 -18.95
CA GLU A 171 10.42 12.08 -19.81
C GLU A 171 11.13 10.96 -19.03
N SER A 172 11.50 11.23 -17.78
CA SER A 172 12.15 10.28 -16.87
C SER A 172 11.21 9.27 -16.21
N PHE A 173 9.88 9.38 -16.37
CA PHE A 173 8.91 8.58 -15.61
C PHE A 173 9.09 7.08 -15.82
N ARG A 174 9.18 6.63 -17.08
CA ARG A 174 9.26 5.20 -17.40
C ARG A 174 10.57 4.57 -16.93
N SER A 175 11.70 5.23 -17.18
CA SER A 175 13.02 4.72 -16.78
C SER A 175 13.16 4.70 -15.26
N SER A 176 12.76 5.77 -14.57
CA SER A 176 12.84 5.85 -13.11
C SER A 176 11.89 4.83 -12.45
N LEU A 177 10.68 4.63 -12.99
CA LEU A 177 9.75 3.61 -12.51
C LEU A 177 10.31 2.19 -12.69
N ALA A 178 10.89 1.88 -13.85
CA ALA A 178 11.48 0.57 -14.11
C ALA A 178 12.61 0.26 -13.13
N GLU A 179 13.54 1.20 -12.95
CA GLU A 179 14.68 1.05 -12.04
C GLU A 179 14.24 0.96 -10.57
N TYR A 180 13.36 1.84 -10.13
CA TYR A 180 12.80 1.82 -8.77
C TYR A 180 12.03 0.52 -8.50
N SER A 181 11.17 0.11 -9.42
CA SER A 181 10.36 -1.11 -9.31
C SER A 181 11.23 -2.35 -9.12
N ALA A 182 12.23 -2.55 -9.98
CA ALA A 182 13.12 -3.70 -9.89
C ALA A 182 13.94 -3.68 -8.58
N THR A 183 14.51 -2.53 -8.23
CA THR A 183 15.39 -2.40 -7.06
C THR A 183 14.63 -2.61 -5.74
N VAL A 184 13.42 -2.04 -5.63
CA VAL A 184 12.58 -2.20 -4.43
C VAL A 184 11.94 -3.59 -4.37
N HIS A 185 11.63 -4.22 -5.50
CA HIS A 185 11.21 -5.62 -5.51
C HIS A 185 12.29 -6.55 -4.93
N GLU A 186 13.56 -6.37 -5.33
CA GLU A 186 14.68 -7.16 -4.78
C GLU A 186 14.90 -6.91 -3.27
N LEU A 187 14.73 -5.66 -2.81
CA LEU A 187 14.71 -5.38 -1.37
C LEU A 187 13.59 -6.17 -0.67
N ALA A 188 12.39 -6.20 -1.25
CA ALA A 188 11.26 -6.93 -0.69
C ALA A 188 11.53 -8.44 -0.63
N GLN A 189 12.15 -9.04 -1.66
CA GLN A 189 12.59 -10.44 -1.62
C GLN A 189 13.63 -10.69 -0.52
N THR A 190 14.56 -9.76 -0.31
CA THR A 190 15.53 -9.84 0.79
C THR A 190 14.87 -9.79 2.16
N LEU A 191 13.89 -8.93 2.34
CA LEU A 191 13.09 -8.85 3.57
C LEU A 191 12.31 -10.14 3.82
N LEU A 192 11.70 -10.73 2.77
CA LEU A 192 10.99 -12.00 2.88
C LEU A 192 11.92 -13.15 3.31
N ARG A 193 13.14 -13.24 2.76
CA ARG A 193 14.15 -14.21 3.20
C ARG A 193 14.51 -14.05 4.68
N LEU A 194 14.74 -12.81 5.13
CA LEU A 194 15.04 -12.52 6.54
C LEU A 194 13.86 -12.84 7.48
N ILE A 195 12.62 -12.61 7.02
CA ILE A 195 11.42 -13.00 7.77
C ILE A 195 11.33 -14.53 7.87
N ALA A 196 11.55 -15.26 6.76
CA ALA A 196 11.54 -16.72 6.76
C ALA A 196 12.59 -17.29 7.73
N GLU A 197 13.85 -16.84 7.63
CA GLU A 197 14.93 -17.25 8.53
C GLU A 197 14.60 -16.94 9.99
N GLY A 198 14.06 -15.75 10.28
CA GLY A 198 13.66 -15.38 11.64
C GLY A 198 12.49 -16.20 12.20
N LEU A 199 11.65 -16.76 11.33
CA LEU A 199 10.58 -17.70 11.68
C LEU A 199 11.08 -19.14 11.81
N GLY A 200 12.34 -19.42 11.46
CA GLY A 200 12.90 -20.77 11.39
C GLY A 200 12.39 -21.57 10.19
N LEU A 201 11.93 -20.89 9.14
CA LEU A 201 11.53 -21.48 7.85
C LEU A 201 12.73 -21.52 6.89
N ASP A 202 12.59 -22.31 5.83
CA ASP A 202 13.53 -22.28 4.69
C ASP A 202 13.64 -20.86 4.11
N ASP A 203 14.83 -20.43 3.71
CA ASP A 203 15.03 -19.05 3.22
C ASP A 203 14.23 -18.74 1.95
N GLY A 204 13.95 -19.76 1.14
CA GLY A 204 13.11 -19.71 -0.04
C GLY A 204 11.61 -19.87 0.23
N PHE A 205 11.16 -19.97 1.48
CA PHE A 205 9.77 -20.31 1.83
C PHE A 205 8.75 -19.38 1.15
N PHE A 206 8.99 -18.07 1.14
CA PHE A 206 8.08 -17.09 0.53
C PHE A 206 8.29 -16.89 -0.97
N ALA A 207 9.27 -17.55 -1.58
CA ALA A 207 9.53 -17.44 -3.01
C ALA A 207 8.46 -18.17 -3.84
N GLY A 208 8.51 -18.02 -5.17
CA GLY A 208 7.56 -18.67 -6.06
C GLY A 208 6.17 -18.03 -5.96
N ASP A 209 5.12 -18.82 -5.78
CA ASP A 209 3.75 -18.32 -5.91
C ASP A 209 3.31 -17.36 -4.80
N LEU A 210 3.95 -17.41 -3.62
CA LEU A 210 3.65 -16.53 -2.48
C LEU A 210 4.08 -15.08 -2.69
N SER A 211 5.17 -14.84 -3.43
CA SER A 211 5.68 -13.50 -3.74
C SER A 211 5.77 -13.20 -5.25
N GLY A 212 5.34 -14.15 -6.10
CA GLY A 212 5.49 -14.11 -7.55
C GLY A 212 4.27 -13.59 -8.31
N GLY A 213 3.28 -13.03 -7.62
CA GLY A 213 2.23 -12.25 -8.26
C GLY A 213 2.78 -10.92 -8.79
N SER A 214 2.03 -10.28 -9.70
CA SER A 214 2.42 -8.96 -10.20
C SER A 214 2.55 -7.96 -9.06
N THR A 215 3.72 -7.32 -8.93
CA THR A 215 3.91 -6.26 -7.94
C THR A 215 3.11 -5.04 -8.37
N GLN A 216 2.23 -4.61 -7.47
CA GLN A 216 1.46 -3.39 -7.64
C GLN A 216 2.14 -2.26 -6.87
N MET A 217 2.15 -1.07 -7.46
CA MET A 217 2.63 0.14 -6.84
C MET A 217 1.53 1.18 -6.79
N ASN A 218 1.42 1.85 -5.64
CA ASN A 218 0.56 3.01 -5.48
C ASN A 218 1.45 4.22 -5.24
N VAL A 219 1.37 5.23 -6.10
CA VAL A 219 1.90 6.55 -5.76
C VAL A 219 0.75 7.37 -5.23
N ASN A 220 0.79 7.72 -3.95
CA ASN A 220 -0.25 8.47 -3.28
C ASN A 220 0.20 9.93 -3.13
N TYR A 221 -0.63 10.86 -3.58
CA TYR A 221 -0.44 12.30 -3.45
C TYR A 221 -1.56 12.89 -2.60
N TYR A 222 -1.18 13.48 -1.47
CA TYR A 222 -2.06 14.13 -0.51
C TYR A 222 -1.75 15.63 -0.55
N PRO A 223 -2.56 16.47 -1.23
CA PRO A 223 -2.35 17.92 -1.20
C PRO A 223 -2.48 18.47 0.23
N SER A 224 -1.94 19.66 0.49
CA SER A 224 -2.21 20.37 1.75
C SER A 224 -3.72 20.52 1.97
N CYS A 225 -4.18 20.21 3.18
CA CYS A 225 -5.59 20.19 3.55
C CYS A 225 -5.91 21.39 4.46
N PRO A 226 -6.91 22.23 4.13
CA PRO A 226 -7.23 23.42 4.93
C PRO A 226 -7.79 23.09 6.32
N ASP A 227 -8.38 21.90 6.49
CA ASP A 227 -8.82 21.41 7.80
C ASP A 227 -8.60 19.88 7.91
N PRO A 228 -7.42 19.44 8.36
CA PRO A 228 -7.09 18.03 8.48
C PRO A 228 -7.89 17.30 9.56
N SER A 229 -8.65 18.01 10.41
CA SER A 229 -9.52 17.39 11.42
C SER A 229 -10.80 16.79 10.83
N LEU A 230 -11.18 17.19 9.60
CA LEU A 230 -12.42 16.78 8.96
C LEU A 230 -12.27 15.60 8.01
N THR A 231 -11.04 15.26 7.59
CA THR A 231 -10.80 14.29 6.52
C THR A 231 -9.60 13.39 6.80
N LEU A 232 -9.43 12.35 5.99
CA LEU A 232 -8.26 11.47 5.99
C LEU A 232 -7.76 11.31 4.56
N GLY A 233 -6.45 11.16 4.41
CA GLY A 233 -5.85 10.78 3.14
C GLY A 233 -6.15 9.31 2.82
N LEU A 234 -6.21 8.46 3.83
CA LEU A 234 -6.63 7.07 3.68
C LEU A 234 -7.23 6.58 5.01
N LEU A 235 -8.37 5.91 4.94
CA LEU A 235 -9.06 5.37 6.11
C LEU A 235 -8.25 4.25 6.80
N PRO A 236 -8.57 3.94 8.08
CA PRO A 236 -8.06 2.75 8.75
C PRO A 236 -8.30 1.48 7.93
N HIS A 237 -7.22 0.73 7.66
CA HIS A 237 -7.28 -0.55 6.94
C HIS A 237 -6.06 -1.42 7.28
N CYS A 238 -6.12 -2.68 6.86
CA CYS A 238 -4.99 -3.59 6.83
C CYS A 238 -4.67 -3.97 5.38
N ASP A 239 -3.38 -4.14 5.10
CA ASP A 239 -2.95 -4.52 3.76
C ASP A 239 -3.35 -5.95 3.45
N ARG A 240 -3.91 -6.16 2.25
CA ARG A 240 -4.40 -7.47 1.78
C ARG A 240 -3.32 -8.41 1.24
N HIS A 241 -2.10 -7.91 1.09
CA HIS A 241 -0.99 -8.56 0.38
C HIS A 241 -0.12 -9.41 1.32
N LEU A 242 1.05 -9.85 0.84
CA LEU A 242 2.05 -10.49 1.67
C LEU A 242 2.88 -9.45 2.45
N LEU A 243 3.47 -8.50 1.74
CA LEU A 243 4.41 -7.51 2.30
C LEU A 243 4.24 -6.16 1.59
N THR A 244 4.35 -5.08 2.35
CA THR A 244 4.38 -3.71 1.83
C THR A 244 5.75 -3.08 2.12
N VAL A 245 6.33 -2.43 1.11
CA VAL A 245 7.54 -1.59 1.22
C VAL A 245 7.21 -0.18 0.77
N LEU A 246 7.28 0.78 1.69
CA LEU A 246 6.77 2.14 1.52
C LEU A 246 7.90 3.16 1.61
N SER A 247 8.11 3.93 0.54
CA SER A 247 8.83 5.21 0.59
C SER A 247 7.85 6.30 1.02
N GLN A 248 7.89 6.69 2.30
CA GLN A 248 6.88 7.59 2.88
C GLN A 248 7.14 9.08 2.62
N GLY A 249 8.32 9.43 2.11
CA GLY A 249 8.79 10.80 1.94
C GLY A 249 9.10 11.51 3.25
N ASP A 250 9.30 12.82 3.18
CA ASP A 250 9.79 13.64 4.31
C ASP A 250 8.66 14.28 5.11
N VAL A 251 7.44 14.25 4.57
CA VAL A 251 6.23 14.75 5.24
C VAL A 251 5.53 13.60 5.95
N ALA A 252 5.39 13.73 7.27
CA ALA A 252 4.71 12.73 8.10
C ALA A 252 3.22 12.65 7.76
N GLY A 253 2.62 11.48 7.97
CA GLY A 253 1.19 11.28 7.72
C GLY A 253 0.71 9.85 7.91
N LEU A 254 1.61 8.87 7.85
CA LEU A 254 1.27 7.49 8.18
C LEU A 254 1.08 7.34 9.69
N GLN A 255 -0.03 6.72 10.09
CA GLN A 255 -0.27 6.30 11.46
C GLN A 255 -0.57 4.81 11.51
N ALA A 256 0.02 4.11 12.48
CA ALA A 256 -0.20 2.69 12.72
C ALA A 256 -0.83 2.47 14.10
N ARG A 257 -1.74 1.50 14.21
CA ARG A 257 -2.42 1.17 15.45
C ARG A 257 -1.53 0.32 16.35
N HIS A 258 -1.30 0.75 17.58
CA HIS A 258 -0.57 -0.02 18.59
C HIS A 258 -1.14 0.27 19.98
N GLY A 259 -1.44 -0.78 20.75
CA GLY A 259 -2.01 -0.64 22.11
C GLY A 259 -3.31 0.17 22.17
N GLY A 260 -4.17 0.07 21.13
CA GLY A 260 -5.41 0.85 21.02
C GLY A 260 -5.24 2.30 20.58
N ARG A 261 -4.00 2.80 20.47
CA ARG A 261 -3.67 4.18 20.08
C ARG A 261 -3.14 4.23 18.65
N TRP A 262 -3.26 5.40 18.02
CA TRP A 262 -2.60 5.70 16.74
C TRP A 262 -1.20 6.26 16.99
N LEU A 263 -0.17 5.59 16.50
CA LEU A 263 1.21 6.06 16.54
C LEU A 263 1.59 6.68 15.20
N LEU A 264 2.12 7.90 15.23
CA LEU A 264 2.67 8.55 14.05
C LEU A 264 4.00 7.89 13.66
N VAL A 265 4.09 7.40 12.43
CA VAL A 265 5.34 6.88 11.86
C VAL A 265 6.15 8.07 11.37
N ARG A 266 7.15 8.49 12.13
CA ARG A 266 7.99 9.63 11.77
C ARG A 266 8.96 9.24 10.63
N PRO A 267 9.06 10.05 9.57
CA PRO A 267 10.06 9.86 8.52
C PRO A 267 11.47 9.75 9.09
N VAL A 268 12.18 8.69 8.70
CA VAL A 268 13.62 8.55 8.90
C VAL A 268 14.28 8.76 7.53
N PRO A 269 15.25 9.68 7.40
CA PRO A 269 15.92 9.94 6.12
C PRO A 269 16.50 8.66 5.50
N GLY A 270 16.22 8.44 4.22
CA GLY A 270 16.69 7.26 3.48
C GLY A 270 16.15 5.93 4.03
N ALA A 271 14.99 5.93 4.71
CA ALA A 271 14.37 4.71 5.20
C ALA A 271 13.15 4.31 4.36
N PHE A 272 12.91 3.00 4.29
CA PHE A 272 11.61 2.44 3.91
C PHE A 272 10.83 2.04 5.15
N VAL A 273 9.51 2.23 5.11
CA VAL A 273 8.59 1.62 6.07
C VAL A 273 8.19 0.25 5.51
N VAL A 274 8.13 -0.76 6.37
CA VAL A 274 7.75 -2.12 6.02
C VAL A 274 6.61 -2.55 6.93
N ASN A 275 5.51 -3.03 6.38
CA ASN A 275 4.41 -3.61 7.15
C ASN A 275 3.92 -4.91 6.52
N LEU A 276 3.34 -5.75 7.37
CA LEU A 276 2.89 -7.09 7.00
C LEU A 276 1.41 -7.07 6.60
N GLY A 277 1.08 -7.77 5.53
CA GLY A 277 -0.30 -7.89 5.07
C GLY A 277 -1.01 -9.14 5.61
N HIS A 278 -2.30 -9.26 5.32
CA HIS A 278 -3.14 -10.37 5.75
C HIS A 278 -2.59 -11.74 5.38
N GLN A 279 -1.92 -11.86 4.22
CA GLN A 279 -1.39 -13.17 3.80
C GLN A 279 -0.27 -13.63 4.75
N MET A 280 0.60 -12.71 5.19
CA MET A 280 1.64 -13.01 6.19
C MET A 280 1.02 -13.44 7.53
N GLU A 281 -0.03 -12.76 7.98
CA GLU A 281 -0.74 -13.11 9.22
C GLU A 281 -1.35 -14.52 9.15
N ILE A 282 -1.97 -14.85 8.02
CA ILE A 282 -2.60 -16.16 7.82
C ILE A 282 -1.55 -17.27 7.76
N ILE A 283 -0.49 -17.07 6.98
CA ILE A 283 0.63 -18.04 6.84
C ILE A 283 1.30 -18.30 8.18
N THR A 284 1.47 -17.26 9.00
CA THR A 284 2.11 -17.38 10.31
C THR A 284 1.13 -17.78 11.43
N ASN A 285 -0.08 -18.23 11.08
CA ASN A 285 -1.13 -18.63 12.02
C ASN A 285 -1.45 -17.56 13.09
N GLY A 286 -1.37 -16.29 12.68
CA GLY A 286 -1.59 -15.12 13.52
C GLY A 286 -0.38 -14.69 14.37
N LEU A 287 0.80 -15.30 14.18
CA LEU A 287 2.01 -14.92 14.92
C LEU A 287 2.51 -13.53 14.54
N LEU A 288 2.46 -13.18 13.25
CA LEU A 288 2.83 -11.86 12.75
C LEU A 288 1.57 -11.14 12.25
N ALA A 289 1.02 -10.25 13.07
CA ALA A 289 -0.24 -9.58 12.76
C ALA A 289 -0.08 -8.53 11.65
N SER A 290 -1.08 -8.45 10.77
CA SER A 290 -1.22 -7.31 9.86
C SER A 290 -1.75 -6.11 10.62
N VAL A 291 -0.96 -5.04 10.70
CA VAL A 291 -1.31 -3.87 11.51
C VAL A 291 -2.35 -2.98 10.81
N GLU A 292 -3.32 -2.50 11.57
CA GLU A 292 -4.24 -1.46 11.10
C GLU A 292 -3.49 -0.14 10.99
N HIS A 293 -3.58 0.52 9.84
CA HIS A 293 -2.91 1.78 9.58
C HIS A 293 -3.80 2.73 8.76
N ARG A 294 -3.49 4.03 8.82
CA ARG A 294 -4.22 5.10 8.11
C ARG A 294 -3.25 6.20 7.66
N ALA A 295 -3.70 7.06 6.76
CA ALA A 295 -2.96 8.27 6.38
C ALA A 295 -3.74 9.53 6.77
N VAL A 296 -3.16 10.34 7.66
CA VAL A 296 -3.67 11.67 8.01
C VAL A 296 -3.15 12.71 7.03
N THR A 297 -3.87 13.83 6.92
CA THR A 297 -3.45 15.01 6.15
C THR A 297 -2.88 16.09 7.06
N ASN A 298 -2.36 17.15 6.49
CA ASN A 298 -1.81 18.29 7.22
C ASN A 298 -2.07 19.59 6.43
N THR A 299 -1.98 20.74 7.10
CA THR A 299 -2.16 22.07 6.51
C THR A 299 -0.94 22.58 5.74
N ASP A 300 0.25 22.11 6.10
CA ASP A 300 1.49 22.82 5.81
C ASP A 300 2.12 22.44 4.48
N ALA A 301 2.06 21.15 4.12
CA ALA A 301 2.74 20.61 2.95
C ALA A 301 2.00 19.42 2.32
N ALA A 302 2.03 19.37 1.00
CA ALA A 302 1.63 18.19 0.26
C ALA A 302 2.56 17.02 0.59
N ARG A 303 2.00 15.82 0.69
CA ARG A 303 2.71 14.58 0.97
C ARG A 303 2.64 13.67 -0.26
N LEU A 304 3.77 13.10 -0.66
CA LEU A 304 3.84 12.05 -1.67
C LEU A 304 4.46 10.80 -1.05
N SER A 305 3.83 9.65 -1.26
CA SER A 305 4.38 8.36 -0.83
C SER A 305 4.27 7.32 -1.93
N VAL A 306 5.28 6.46 -2.04
CA VAL A 306 5.32 5.35 -3.01
C VAL A 306 5.23 4.03 -2.26
N VAL A 307 4.13 3.30 -2.48
CA VAL A 307 3.82 2.04 -1.82
C VAL A 307 4.06 0.89 -2.80
N THR A 308 5.00 -0.01 -2.51
CA THR A 308 5.26 -1.23 -3.29
C THR A 308 4.65 -2.44 -2.58
N LEU A 309 3.79 -3.18 -3.29
CA LEU A 309 2.95 -4.24 -2.73
C LEU A 309 3.35 -5.60 -3.31
N ILE A 310 3.88 -6.49 -2.46
CA ILE A 310 4.23 -7.85 -2.84
C ILE A 310 3.01 -8.75 -2.66
N MET A 311 2.58 -9.34 -3.77
CA MET A 311 1.34 -10.08 -3.89
C MET A 311 1.64 -11.56 -4.20
N PRO A 312 0.89 -12.50 -3.61
CA PRO A 312 0.82 -13.84 -4.15
C PRO A 312 0.21 -13.85 -5.57
N LYS A 313 0.47 -14.92 -6.32
CA LYS A 313 -0.31 -15.22 -7.53
C LYS A 313 -1.77 -15.47 -7.16
N MET A 314 -2.69 -15.20 -8.08
CA MET A 314 -4.14 -15.31 -7.80
C MET A 314 -4.55 -16.76 -7.48
N GLU A 315 -3.90 -17.73 -8.10
CA GLU A 315 -4.07 -19.17 -7.91
C GLU A 315 -3.26 -19.73 -6.73
N CYS A 316 -2.45 -18.91 -6.05
CA CYS A 316 -1.64 -19.36 -4.92
C CYS A 316 -2.55 -19.83 -3.77
N ARG A 317 -2.27 -21.02 -3.24
CA ARG A 317 -2.92 -21.52 -2.04
C ARG A 317 -2.28 -20.89 -0.81
N ILE A 318 -3.10 -20.25 0.02
CA ILE A 318 -2.71 -19.59 1.25
C ILE A 318 -3.36 -20.32 2.42
N GLY A 319 -2.58 -20.61 3.45
CA GLY A 319 -3.02 -21.17 4.71
C GLY A 319 -1.88 -21.15 5.73
N PRO A 320 -2.12 -21.51 7.00
CA PRO A 320 -1.07 -21.62 7.99
C PRO A 320 0.04 -22.57 7.53
N ALA A 321 1.29 -22.12 7.58
CA ALA A 321 2.43 -23.00 7.34
C ALA A 321 2.44 -24.12 8.39
N PRO A 322 2.73 -25.39 8.02
CA PRO A 322 2.74 -26.50 8.97
C PRO A 322 3.63 -26.24 10.20
N GLU A 323 4.79 -25.63 10.00
CA GLU A 323 5.75 -25.24 11.05
C GLU A 323 5.19 -24.18 12.00
N MET A 324 4.21 -23.40 11.55
CA MET A 324 3.52 -22.35 12.31
C MET A 324 2.27 -22.87 13.03
N VAL A 325 2.00 -24.17 13.00
CA VAL A 325 0.97 -24.83 13.81
C VAL A 325 1.68 -25.69 14.86
N ASN A 326 1.95 -25.08 16.02
CA ASN A 326 2.74 -25.68 17.08
C ASN A 326 2.24 -25.22 18.46
N GLU A 327 2.92 -25.62 19.53
CA GLU A 327 2.52 -25.27 20.91
C GLU A 327 2.43 -23.76 21.16
N ALA A 328 3.26 -22.94 20.50
CA ALA A 328 3.30 -21.49 20.70
C ALA A 328 2.16 -20.76 19.98
N THR A 329 1.73 -21.24 18.82
CA THR A 329 0.68 -20.59 17.99
C THR A 329 -0.69 -21.25 18.13
N GLY A 330 -0.74 -22.49 18.62
CA GLY A 330 -1.94 -23.30 18.77
C GLY A 330 -2.34 -24.05 17.49
N PRO A 331 -3.56 -24.62 17.45
CA PRO A 331 -4.08 -25.27 16.24
C PRO A 331 -4.21 -24.26 15.09
N ALA A 332 -4.38 -24.77 13.87
CA ALA A 332 -4.66 -23.92 12.71
C ALA A 332 -5.88 -23.03 12.97
N LYS A 333 -5.70 -21.71 12.89
CA LYS A 333 -6.76 -20.71 13.08
C LYS A 333 -7.46 -20.34 11.79
N PHE A 334 -6.82 -20.62 10.66
CA PHE A 334 -7.30 -20.29 9.33
C PHE A 334 -7.35 -21.54 8.46
N ARG A 335 -8.36 -21.62 7.59
CA ARG A 335 -8.41 -22.65 6.55
C ARG A 335 -7.51 -22.27 5.39
N GLU A 336 -7.23 -23.23 4.53
CA GLU A 336 -6.56 -22.98 3.26
C GLU A 336 -7.56 -22.46 2.20
N PHE A 337 -7.10 -21.56 1.32
CA PHE A 337 -7.89 -20.95 0.25
C PHE A 337 -6.99 -20.46 -0.90
N GLU A 338 -7.57 -20.15 -2.07
CA GLU A 338 -6.84 -19.46 -3.13
C GLU A 338 -6.81 -17.95 -2.91
N PHE A 339 -5.71 -17.27 -3.24
CA PHE A 339 -5.61 -15.81 -3.09
C PHE A 339 -6.71 -15.04 -3.86
N SER A 340 -7.17 -15.57 -5.01
CA SER A 340 -8.28 -15.01 -5.77
C SER A 340 -9.61 -15.02 -4.99
N GLU A 341 -9.82 -16.04 -4.14
CA GLU A 341 -10.95 -16.13 -3.22
C GLU A 341 -10.86 -15.05 -2.15
N PHE A 342 -9.67 -14.86 -1.58
CA PHE A 342 -9.40 -13.79 -0.61
C PHE A 342 -9.71 -12.41 -1.19
N MET A 343 -9.25 -12.12 -2.41
CA MET A 343 -9.48 -10.82 -3.05
C MET A 343 -10.97 -10.54 -3.31
N LYS A 344 -11.75 -11.57 -3.65
CA LYS A 344 -13.22 -11.46 -3.78
C LYS A 344 -13.87 -11.16 -2.43
N ALA A 345 -13.50 -11.91 -1.37
CA ALA A 345 -14.02 -11.70 -0.03
C ALA A 345 -13.64 -10.31 0.53
N TYR A 346 -12.40 -9.88 0.34
CA TYR A 346 -11.91 -8.56 0.75
C TYR A 346 -12.72 -7.43 0.11
N SER A 347 -13.03 -7.55 -1.18
CA SER A 347 -13.88 -6.59 -1.90
C SER A 347 -15.32 -6.63 -1.42
N ALA A 348 -15.87 -7.82 -1.15
CA ALA A 348 -17.23 -8.00 -0.65
C ALA A 348 -17.40 -7.42 0.77
N ALA A 349 -16.38 -7.54 1.61
CA ALA A 349 -16.28 -7.02 2.97
C ALA A 349 -15.92 -5.52 3.05
N ALA A 350 -15.85 -4.80 1.91
CA ALA A 350 -15.46 -3.39 1.87
C ALA A 350 -14.14 -3.12 2.63
N ALA A 351 -13.15 -4.02 2.49
CA ALA A 351 -11.86 -3.96 3.18
C ALA A 351 -11.90 -4.05 4.72
N SER A 352 -13.04 -4.41 5.32
CA SER A 352 -13.15 -4.66 6.76
C SER A 352 -12.31 -5.87 7.17
N ARG A 353 -11.34 -5.64 8.06
CA ARG A 353 -10.45 -6.67 8.62
C ARG A 353 -11.24 -7.78 9.33
N GLU A 354 -12.19 -7.40 10.17
CA GLU A 354 -12.95 -8.36 10.98
C GLU A 354 -13.80 -9.26 10.09
N ASP A 355 -14.51 -8.64 9.14
CA ASP A 355 -15.38 -9.37 8.21
C ASP A 355 -14.55 -10.27 7.29
N VAL A 356 -13.45 -9.77 6.70
CA VAL A 356 -12.63 -10.57 5.78
C VAL A 356 -11.99 -11.76 6.50
N LEU A 357 -11.41 -11.57 7.69
CA LEU A 357 -10.78 -12.66 8.42
C LEU A 357 -11.80 -13.67 8.94
N TYR A 358 -13.03 -13.26 9.25
CA TYR A 358 -14.09 -14.18 9.65
C TYR A 358 -14.38 -15.25 8.59
N TYR A 359 -14.31 -14.93 7.29
CA TYR A 359 -14.51 -15.89 6.19
C TYR A 359 -13.44 -16.98 6.08
N PHE A 360 -12.24 -16.71 6.61
CA PHE A 360 -11.09 -17.60 6.48
C PHE A 360 -10.68 -18.25 7.81
N ARG A 361 -11.26 -17.81 8.94
CA ARG A 361 -11.06 -18.46 10.24
C ARG A 361 -11.77 -19.82 10.30
N ILE A 362 -11.16 -20.74 11.02
CA ILE A 362 -11.79 -21.99 11.43
C ILE A 362 -12.59 -21.69 12.70
N HIS A 363 -13.91 -21.80 12.61
CA HIS A 363 -14.82 -21.63 13.74
C HIS A 363 -15.06 -23.00 14.40
N GLN A 364 -14.94 -23.05 15.73
CA GLN A 364 -15.18 -24.25 16.54
C GLN A 364 -16.62 -24.34 17.02
#